data_AF-A0A1G7RK25-F1
#
_entry.id   AF-A0A1G7RK25-F1
#
_cell.length_a   1.000
_cell.length_b   1.000
_cell.length_c   1.000
_cell.angle_alpha   90.00
_cell.angle_beta   90.00
_cell.angle_gamma   90.00
#
_symmetry.space_group_name_H-M   'P 1'
#
loop_
_entity.id
_entity.type
_entity.pdbx_description
1 polymer ?
#
loop_
_entity_poly.entity_id
_entity_poly.type
_entity_poly.pdbx_seq_one_letter_code
_entity_poly.pdbx_strand_id
1 'polypeptide(L)'
;MTDYKDKLGGLADKLKKDTPKTPIQEVHPIRQSAALKEEEAQLNVWIPKALLKRMKSYGVEYDTSLKDISVDALKFFLDTKLKKST
;
A
#
# COMPACT_ATOMS: atom_id res chain seq x y z
N MET A 1 0.08 -45.78 -45.51
CA MET A 1 -1.04 -45.06 -44.85
C MET A 1 -1.15 -45.40 -43.35
N THR A 2 -0.19 -46.15 -42.79
CA THR A 2 -0.12 -46.59 -41.39
C THR A 2 0.55 -45.55 -40.48
N ASP A 3 1.54 -44.81 -41.00
CA ASP A 3 2.33 -43.83 -40.25
C ASP A 3 1.53 -42.66 -39.65
N TYR A 4 0.36 -42.35 -40.19
CA TYR A 4 -0.49 -41.25 -39.71
C TYR A 4 -1.28 -41.64 -38.46
N LYS A 5 -1.76 -42.89 -38.38
CA LYS A 5 -2.46 -43.40 -37.19
C LYS A 5 -1.51 -43.55 -36.01
N ASP A 6 -0.26 -43.97 -36.26
CA ASP A 6 0.74 -44.13 -35.20
C ASP A 6 1.18 -42.78 -34.62
N LYS A 7 1.28 -41.73 -35.46
CA LYS A 7 1.55 -40.36 -35.00
C LYS A 7 0.41 -39.77 -34.16
N LEU A 8 -0.85 -40.08 -34.50
CA LEU A 8 -2.02 -39.65 -33.73
C LEU A 8 -2.14 -40.38 -32.38
N GLY A 9 -1.88 -41.69 -32.36
CA GLY A 9 -1.83 -42.48 -31.12
C GLY A 9 -0.74 -41.98 -30.17
N GLY A 10 0.48 -41.74 -30.70
CA GLY A 10 1.59 -41.22 -29.93
C GLY A 10 1.36 -39.79 -29.39
N LEU A 11 0.57 -38.97 -30.07
CA LEU A 11 0.21 -37.63 -29.60
C LEU A 11 -0.83 -37.70 -28.47
N ALA A 12 -1.81 -38.59 -28.58
CA ALA A 12 -2.84 -38.80 -27.56
C ALA A 12 -2.25 -39.36 -26.26
N ASP A 13 -1.25 -40.24 -26.37
CA ASP A 13 -0.53 -40.77 -25.19
C ASP A 13 0.36 -39.72 -24.53
N LYS A 14 0.98 -38.82 -25.31
CA LYS A 14 1.76 -37.69 -24.77
C LYS A 14 0.85 -36.68 -24.06
N LEU A 15 -0.31 -36.36 -24.62
CA LEU A 15 -1.26 -35.41 -24.03
C LEU A 15 -1.87 -35.91 -22.70
N LYS A 16 -2.01 -37.23 -22.54
CA LYS A 16 -2.52 -37.84 -21.30
C LYS A 16 -1.47 -37.97 -20.21
N LYS A 17 -0.18 -38.11 -20.58
CA LYS A 17 0.93 -38.36 -19.64
C LYS A 17 1.64 -37.08 -19.22
N ASP A 18 1.76 -36.09 -20.10
CA ASP A 18 2.36 -34.80 -19.74
C ASP A 18 1.30 -33.88 -19.12
N THR A 19 1.47 -33.56 -17.85
CA THR A 19 0.70 -32.50 -17.21
C THR A 19 1.09 -31.17 -17.87
N PRO A 20 0.14 -30.35 -18.35
CA PRO A 20 0.47 -29.09 -19.00
C PRO A 20 1.23 -28.21 -18.01
N LYS A 21 2.52 -27.99 -18.28
CA LYS A 21 3.34 -27.00 -17.55
C LYS A 21 2.83 -25.62 -17.94
N THR A 22 1.83 -25.14 -17.21
CA THR A 22 1.43 -23.74 -17.26
C THR A 22 2.65 -22.89 -16.87
N PRO A 23 3.03 -21.88 -17.66
CA PRO A 23 4.05 -20.92 -17.25
C PRO A 23 3.59 -20.28 -15.94
N ILE A 24 4.14 -20.75 -14.82
CA ILE A 24 3.81 -20.20 -13.53
C ILE A 24 4.58 -18.90 -13.43
N GLN A 25 3.87 -17.78 -13.51
CA GLN A 25 4.49 -16.47 -13.42
C GLN A 25 4.84 -16.22 -11.96
N GLU A 26 6.10 -16.46 -11.59
CA GLU A 26 6.61 -16.15 -10.26
C GLU A 26 6.63 -14.64 -10.07
N VAL A 27 5.77 -14.14 -9.18
CA VAL A 27 5.71 -12.71 -8.86
C VAL A 27 6.62 -12.44 -7.68
N HIS A 28 7.76 -11.81 -7.92
CA HIS A 28 8.61 -11.33 -6.83
C HIS A 28 8.05 -10.00 -6.30
N PRO A 29 7.89 -9.86 -4.97
CA PRO A 29 7.58 -8.59 -4.36
C PRO A 29 8.67 -7.60 -4.77
N ILE A 30 8.26 -6.53 -5.45
CA ILE A 30 9.13 -5.39 -5.71
C ILE A 30 9.52 -4.89 -4.32
N ARG A 31 10.80 -5.03 -3.94
CA ARG A 31 11.31 -4.47 -2.69
C ARG A 31 11.03 -2.98 -2.78
N GLN A 32 9.97 -2.54 -2.10
CA GLN A 32 9.69 -1.14 -1.91
C GLN A 32 10.93 -0.64 -1.19
N SER A 33 11.78 0.07 -1.93
CA SER A 33 12.87 0.86 -1.35
C SER A 33 12.22 1.66 -0.24
N ALA A 34 12.49 1.26 1.00
CA ALA A 34 11.97 1.90 2.18
C ALA A 34 12.49 3.33 2.11
N ALA A 35 11.66 4.23 1.56
CA ALA A 35 11.80 5.64 1.83
C ALA A 35 11.92 5.71 3.35
N LEU A 36 13.04 6.28 3.82
CA LEU A 36 13.33 6.53 5.22
C LEU A 36 12.13 7.30 5.79
N LYS A 37 11.11 6.58 6.25
CA LYS A 37 10.05 7.15 7.05
C LYS A 37 10.78 7.59 8.30
N GLU A 38 10.74 8.88 8.58
CA GLU A 38 11.19 9.41 9.87
C GLU A 38 10.59 8.56 11.00
N GLU A 39 11.26 8.50 12.16
CA GLU A 39 10.75 7.74 13.30
C GLU A 39 9.39 8.31 13.76
N GLU A 40 8.31 7.76 13.21
CA GLU A 40 6.94 8.16 13.52
C GLU A 40 6.53 7.53 14.86
N ALA A 41 6.24 8.38 15.85
CA ALA A 41 5.66 7.95 17.11
C ALA A 41 4.12 8.00 17.06
N GLN A 42 3.46 7.02 17.70
CA GLN A 42 2.00 7.02 17.82
C GLN A 42 1.54 8.04 18.87
N LEU A 43 0.66 8.95 18.46
CA LEU A 43 0.03 9.92 19.36
C LEU A 43 -1.43 9.54 19.61
N ASN A 44 -1.73 9.08 20.83
CA ASN A 44 -3.10 8.75 21.26
C ASN A 44 -3.64 9.87 22.16
N VAL A 45 -4.58 10.67 21.66
CA VAL A 45 -5.15 11.80 22.39
C VAL A 45 -6.68 11.77 22.31
N TRP A 46 -7.33 12.07 23.43
CA TRP A 46 -8.76 12.30 23.49
C TRP A 46 -9.07 13.73 23.08
N ILE A 47 -9.88 13.90 22.04
CA ILE A 47 -10.26 15.21 21.48
C ILE A 47 -11.78 15.33 21.37
N PRO A 48 -12.35 16.55 21.55
CA PRO A 48 -13.77 16.78 21.40
C PRO A 48 -14.29 16.38 20.01
N LYS A 49 -15.45 15.71 19.97
CA LYS A 49 -16.06 15.22 18.72
C LYS A 49 -16.31 16.33 17.70
N ALA A 50 -16.64 17.54 18.17
CA ALA A 50 -16.85 18.70 17.31
C ALA A 50 -15.56 19.13 16.59
N LEU A 51 -14.42 19.09 17.28
CA LEU A 51 -13.12 19.43 16.71
C LEU A 51 -12.69 18.41 15.66
N LEU A 52 -12.87 17.12 15.96
CA LEU A 52 -12.56 16.04 15.02
C LEU A 52 -13.39 16.16 13.73
N LYS A 53 -14.67 16.54 13.81
CA LYS A 53 -15.51 16.77 12.62
C LYS A 53 -14.96 17.91 11.76
N ARG A 54 -14.62 19.05 12.37
CA ARG A 54 -14.06 20.20 11.63
C ARG A 54 -12.73 19.85 10.96
N MET A 55 -11.86 19.14 11.68
CA MET A 55 -10.56 18.71 11.14
C MET A 55 -10.73 17.78 9.93
N LYS A 56 -11.70 16.86 9.98
CA LYS A 56 -12.03 16.00 8.84
C LYS A 56 -12.62 16.77 7.67
N SER A 57 -13.52 17.71 7.91
CA SER A 57 -14.08 18.57 6.86
C SER A 57 -12.98 19.35 6.14
N TYR A 58 -12.07 19.96 6.90
CA TYR A 58 -10.90 20.65 6.35
C TYR A 58 -9.99 19.70 5.54
N GLY A 59 -9.72 18.51 6.07
CA GLY A 59 -8.94 17.49 5.35
C GLY A 59 -9.53 17.14 3.98
N VAL A 60 -10.86 17.06 3.88
CA VAL A 60 -11.57 16.79 2.62
C VAL A 60 -11.54 17.99 1.67
N GLU A 61 -11.67 19.21 2.18
CA GLU A 61 -11.68 20.44 1.37
C GLU A 61 -10.33 20.74 0.71
N TYR A 62 -9.23 20.47 1.43
CA TYR A 62 -7.87 20.83 0.99
C TYR A 62 -7.00 19.63 0.60
N ASP A 63 -7.59 18.43 0.52
CA ASP A 63 -6.91 17.16 0.23
C ASP A 63 -5.66 16.93 1.10
N THR A 64 -5.82 17.17 2.41
CA THR A 64 -4.75 17.07 3.41
C THR A 64 -5.00 15.93 4.39
N SER A 65 -3.95 15.21 4.75
CA SER A 65 -4.06 14.13 5.73
C SER A 65 -4.32 14.69 7.13
N LEU A 66 -5.14 13.97 7.89
CA LEU A 66 -5.39 14.26 9.31
C LEU A 66 -4.08 14.35 10.12
N LYS A 67 -3.10 13.53 9.74
CA LYS A 67 -1.77 13.51 10.36
C LYS A 67 -1.03 14.83 10.11
N ASP A 68 -1.01 15.30 8.87
CA ASP A 68 -0.28 16.51 8.49
C ASP A 68 -0.89 17.74 9.16
N ILE A 69 -2.23 17.84 9.18
CA ILE A 69 -2.95 18.90 9.90
C ILE A 69 -2.58 18.89 11.39
N SER A 70 -2.50 17.70 11.99
CA SER A 70 -2.14 17.55 13.41
C SER A 70 -0.71 17.99 13.68
N VAL A 71 0.23 17.62 12.79
CA VAL A 71 1.64 18.02 12.90
C VAL A 71 1.79 19.53 12.77
N ASP A 72 1.14 20.15 11.79
CA ASP A 72 1.21 21.60 11.57
C ASP A 72 0.62 22.39 12.75
N ALA A 73 -0.52 21.94 13.28
CA ALA A 73 -1.12 22.55 14.46
C ALA A 73 -0.22 22.46 15.69
N LEU A 74 0.44 21.31 15.90
CA LEU A 74 1.36 21.10 17.02
C LEU A 74 2.63 21.95 16.86
N LYS A 75 3.24 21.99 15.67
CA LYS A 75 4.39 22.84 15.36
C LYS A 75 4.07 24.31 15.62
N PHE A 76 2.96 24.80 15.06
CA PHE A 76 2.51 26.18 15.25
C PHE A 76 2.28 26.51 16.74
N PHE A 77 1.65 25.62 17.48
CA PHE A 77 1.43 25.82 18.91
C PHE A 77 2.75 25.93 19.69
N LEU A 78 3.73 25.06 19.40
CA LEU A 78 5.03 25.09 20.06
C LEU A 78 5.81 26.36 19.69
N ASP A 79 5.87 26.72 18.41
CA ASP A 79 6.58 27.91 17.92
C ASP A 79 6.01 29.20 18.49
N THR A 80 4.68 29.32 18.54
CA THR A 80 4.01 30.50 19.11
C THR A 80 4.20 30.63 20.62
N LYS A 81 4.34 29.51 21.34
CA LYS A 81 4.63 29.51 22.77
C LYS A 81 6.10 29.81 23.06
N LEU A 82 7.02 29.29 22.25
CA LEU A 82 8.45 29.60 22.38
C LEU A 82 8.74 31.09 22.14
N LYS A 83 8.14 31.68 21.09
CA LYS A 83 8.29 33.11 20.79
C LYS A 83 7.75 34.05 21.87
N LYS A 84 6.80 33.61 22.70
CA LYS A 84 6.25 34.42 23.80
C LYS A 84 7.06 34.33 25.10
N SER A 85 8.01 33.40 25.18
CA SER A 85 8.84 33.17 26.37
C SER A 85 10.19 33.88 26.33
N THR A 86 10.46 34.67 25.28
CA THR A 86 11.68 35.50 25.12
C THR A 86 11.25 36.96 25.09
#